data_AF-A0A8C9UUL7-F1
#
_entry.id   AF-A0A8C9UUL7-F1
#
_cell.length_a   1.000
_cell.length_b   1.000
_cell.length_c   1.000
_cell.angle_alpha   90.00
_cell.angle_beta   90.00
_cell.angle_gamma   90.00
#
_symmetry.space_group_name_H-M   'P 1'
#
loop_
_entity.id
_entity.type
_entity.pdbx_description
1 polymer ?
#
loop_
_entity_poly.entity_id
_entity_poly.type
_entity_poly.pdbx_seq_one_letter_code
_entity_poly.pdbx_strand_id
1 'polypeptide(L)'
;MLRLQMTDGHTSCIAVEFSYNPKISLNTPPGTKVKLSGIVDVKNGFLLLNDSNTTILGGEVEHLFEKWELQRSLSKRNRSNIGTEGGPPPFVPFGQKCLDSSFCDLVCDPAHPGHCSIAQRHQLASVK
;
A
#
# COMPACT_ATOMS: atom_id res chain seq x y z
N MET A 1 2.52 -17.71 -0.45
CA MET A 1 3.42 -17.40 0.67
C MET A 1 3.01 -16.08 1.29
N LEU A 2 2.22 -16.15 2.36
CA LEU A 2 1.75 -15.01 3.14
C LEU A 2 2.63 -14.80 4.38
N ARG A 3 2.82 -13.54 4.77
CA ARG A 3 3.38 -13.13 6.07
C ARG A 3 2.27 -12.49 6.89
N LEU A 4 1.96 -13.09 8.03
CA LEU A 4 0.88 -12.66 8.91
C LEU A 4 1.46 -12.04 10.17
N GLN A 5 1.00 -10.84 10.52
CA GLN A 5 1.23 -10.29 11.84
C GLN A 5 0.05 -10.69 12.72
N MET A 6 0.33 -11.45 13.78
CA MET A 6 -0.68 -11.96 14.70
C MET A 6 -0.46 -11.37 16.08
N THR A 7 -1.52 -11.29 16.87
CA THR A 7 -1.48 -10.85 18.25
C THR A 7 -2.52 -11.60 19.08
N ASP A 8 -2.18 -11.88 20.33
CA ASP A 8 -3.11 -12.37 21.36
C ASP A 8 -3.79 -11.23 22.13
N GLY A 9 -3.51 -9.97 21.76
CA GLY A 9 -3.99 -8.76 22.44
C GLY A 9 -2.94 -8.10 23.35
N HIS A 10 -1.81 -8.75 23.63
CA HIS A 10 -0.71 -8.17 24.42
C HIS A 10 0.63 -8.27 23.69
N THR A 11 0.92 -9.43 23.12
CA THR A 11 2.15 -9.70 22.39
C THR A 11 1.84 -9.80 20.90
N SER A 12 2.81 -9.38 20.08
CA SER A 12 2.74 -9.51 18.63
C SER A 12 3.78 -10.50 18.16
N CYS A 13 3.41 -11.34 17.20
CA CYS A 13 4.31 -12.29 16.56
C CYS A 13 4.12 -12.29 15.05
N ILE A 14 5.12 -12.78 14.34
CA ILE A 14 5.05 -12.94 12.89
C ILE A 14 4.93 -14.43 12.56
N ALA A 15 3.94 -14.74 11.74
CA ALA A 15 3.76 -16.05 11.14
C ALA A 15 4.03 -15.99 9.65
N VAL A 16 4.49 -17.10 9.10
CA VAL A 16 4.66 -17.30 7.66
C VAL A 16 3.93 -18.56 7.23
N GLU A 17 3.30 -18.48 6.06
CA GLU A 17 2.75 -19.64 5.37
C GLU A 17 3.90 -20.54 4.91
N PHE A 18 4.09 -21.67 5.61
CA PHE A 18 5.11 -22.66 5.28
C PHE A 18 4.61 -23.65 4.22
N SER A 19 3.36 -24.10 4.36
CA SER A 19 2.64 -24.89 3.36
C SER A 19 1.44 -24.12 2.83
N TYR A 20 1.07 -24.37 1.57
CA TYR A 20 -0.08 -23.71 0.95
C TYR A 20 -1.36 -23.89 1.80
N ASN A 21 -1.98 -22.78 2.18
CA ASN A 21 -3.23 -22.80 2.94
C ASN A 21 -4.33 -22.02 2.19
N PRO A 22 -5.29 -22.69 1.53
CA PRO A 22 -6.31 -22.00 0.74
C PRO A 22 -7.29 -21.19 1.59
N LYS A 23 -7.33 -21.42 2.90
CA LYS A 23 -8.27 -20.74 3.81
C LYS A 23 -7.82 -19.30 4.09
N ILE A 24 -6.51 -19.02 4.08
CA ILE A 24 -5.95 -17.69 4.35
C ILE A 24 -5.51 -17.07 3.02
N SER A 25 -5.94 -15.84 2.74
CA SER A 25 -5.54 -15.11 1.53
C SER A 25 -5.33 -13.64 1.83
N LEU A 26 -4.83 -12.87 0.86
CA LEU A 26 -4.77 -11.40 0.96
C LEU A 26 -6.15 -10.74 1.06
N ASN A 27 -7.22 -11.50 0.82
CA ASN A 27 -8.60 -11.06 0.92
C ASN A 27 -9.20 -11.32 2.31
N THR A 28 -8.45 -11.97 3.21
CA THR A 28 -8.89 -12.21 4.58
C THR A 28 -8.91 -10.88 5.34
N PRO A 29 -10.05 -10.50 5.94
CA PRO A 29 -10.17 -9.22 6.62
C PRO A 29 -9.26 -9.15 7.85
N PRO A 30 -8.76 -7.95 8.21
CA PRO A 30 -7.99 -7.79 9.43
C PRO A 30 -8.87 -8.07 10.65
N GLY A 31 -8.26 -8.66 11.67
CA GLY A 31 -8.95 -9.05 12.89
C GLY A 31 -9.55 -10.46 12.87
N THR A 32 -9.44 -11.19 11.75
CA THR A 32 -9.77 -12.61 11.69
C THR A 32 -9.04 -13.41 12.76
N LYS A 33 -9.81 -14.20 13.51
CA LYS A 33 -9.29 -15.06 14.56
C LYS A 33 -8.87 -16.39 13.96
N VAL A 34 -7.69 -16.83 14.38
CA VAL A 34 -7.07 -18.07 13.92
C VAL A 34 -6.67 -18.86 15.15
N LYS A 35 -7.02 -20.14 15.16
CA LYS A 35 -6.64 -21.10 16.18
C LYS A 35 -5.40 -21.86 15.72
N LEU A 36 -4.37 -21.82 16.54
CA LEU A 36 -3.22 -22.72 16.40
C LEU A 36 -3.49 -24.00 17.18
N SER A 37 -3.24 -25.15 16.55
CA SER A 37 -3.47 -26.47 17.13
C SER A 37 -2.20 -27.32 17.07
N GLY A 38 -1.92 -28.05 18.15
CA GLY A 38 -0.72 -28.87 18.26
C GLY A 38 0.56 -28.05 18.48
N ILE A 39 1.69 -28.63 18.11
CA ILE A 39 3.00 -27.99 18.21
C ILE A 39 3.26 -27.22 16.91
N VAL A 40 3.49 -25.91 17.03
CA VAL A 40 3.84 -25.05 15.89
C VAL A 40 5.33 -24.75 15.96
N ASP A 41 6.03 -25.08 14.87
CA ASP A 41 7.46 -24.79 14.78
C ASP A 41 7.72 -23.29 14.70
N VAL A 42 8.71 -22.85 15.46
CA VAL A 42 9.19 -21.47 15.43
C VAL A 42 10.65 -21.46 14.99
N LYS A 43 10.95 -20.77 13.90
CA LYS A 43 12.31 -20.61 13.37
C LYS A 43 12.62 -19.14 13.18
N ASN A 44 13.73 -18.68 13.76
CA ASN A 44 14.17 -17.27 13.67
C ASN A 44 13.08 -16.25 14.08
N GLY A 45 12.20 -16.60 15.01
CA GLY A 45 11.09 -15.75 15.46
C GLY A 45 9.84 -15.78 14.56
N PHE A 46 9.81 -16.63 13.54
CA PHE A 46 8.65 -16.83 12.68
C PHE A 46 7.91 -18.13 13.03
N LEU A 47 6.60 -18.05 13.23
CA LEU A 47 5.75 -19.24 13.33
C LEU A 47 5.52 -19.84 11.95
N LEU A 48 5.77 -21.14 11.80
CA LEU A 48 5.58 -21.87 10.55
C LEU A 48 4.16 -22.46 10.49
N LEU A 49 3.30 -21.81 9.71
CA LEU A 49 1.89 -22.20 9.58
C LEU A 49 1.69 -23.21 8.45
N ASN A 50 0.90 -24.23 8.75
CA ASN A 50 0.46 -25.29 7.87
C ASN A 50 -1.06 -25.49 8.01
N ASP A 51 -1.70 -26.15 7.06
CA ASP A 51 -3.15 -26.43 7.17
C ASP A 51 -3.48 -27.33 8.38
N SER A 52 -2.56 -28.20 8.79
CA SER A 52 -2.74 -29.11 9.93
C SER A 52 -2.70 -28.41 11.30
N ASN A 53 -1.92 -27.34 11.42
CA ASN A 53 -1.71 -26.64 12.70
C ASN A 53 -2.50 -25.33 12.81
N THR A 54 -3.20 -24.93 11.75
CA THR A 54 -3.87 -23.64 11.66
C THR A 54 -5.33 -23.82 11.24
N THR A 55 -6.25 -23.34 12.06
CA THR A 55 -7.69 -23.34 11.75
C THR A 55 -8.25 -21.93 11.84
N ILE A 56 -8.95 -21.49 10.80
CA ILE A 56 -9.58 -20.17 10.79
C ILE A 56 -10.90 -20.25 11.55
N LEU A 57 -11.05 -19.39 12.56
CA LEU A 57 -12.31 -19.21 13.28
C LEU A 57 -13.19 -18.14 12.61
N GLY A 58 -12.58 -17.24 11.84
CA GLY A 58 -13.27 -16.18 11.13
C GLY A 58 -13.40 -14.92 12.00
N GLY A 59 -14.46 -14.18 11.75
CA GLY A 59 -14.68 -12.87 12.36
C GLY A 59 -13.79 -11.78 11.78
N GLU A 60 -14.10 -10.56 12.18
CA GLU A 60 -13.41 -9.35 11.78
C GLU A 60 -13.43 -8.36 12.93
N VAL A 61 -12.57 -7.35 12.85
CA VAL A 61 -12.54 -6.25 13.82
C VAL A 61 -12.86 -4.98 13.06
N GLU A 62 -14.06 -4.45 13.28
CA GLU A 62 -14.66 -3.31 12.54
C GLU A 62 -13.67 -2.15 12.34
N HIS A 63 -13.06 -1.65 13.42
CA HIS A 63 -12.12 -0.53 13.35
C HIS A 63 -10.86 -0.82 12.51
N LEU A 64 -10.44 -2.08 12.37
CA LEU A 64 -9.36 -2.47 11.46
C LEU A 64 -9.87 -2.68 10.03
N PHE A 65 -11.08 -3.21 9.90
CA PHE A 65 -11.72 -3.53 8.63
C PHE A 65 -11.99 -2.27 7.79
N GLU A 66 -12.55 -1.21 8.38
CA GLU A 66 -12.90 0.03 7.66
C GLU A 66 -11.70 0.60 6.89
N LYS A 67 -10.55 0.74 7.55
CA LYS A 67 -9.31 1.26 6.94
C LYS A 67 -8.82 0.35 5.83
N TRP A 68 -8.87 -0.96 6.04
CA TRP A 68 -8.42 -1.96 5.09
C TRP A 68 -9.31 -2.02 3.84
N GLU A 69 -10.63 -2.01 4.00
CA GLU A 69 -11.57 -2.06 2.89
C GLU A 69 -11.49 -0.79 2.04
N LEU A 70 -11.31 0.39 2.67
CA LEU A 70 -11.04 1.62 1.95
C LEU A 70 -9.77 1.50 1.10
N GLN A 71 -8.65 1.06 1.67
CA GLN A 71 -7.40 0.88 0.93
C GLN A 71 -7.53 -0.16 -0.20
N ARG A 72 -8.28 -1.23 0.05
CA ARG A 72 -8.56 -2.28 -0.93
C ARG A 72 -9.44 -1.81 -2.09
N SER A 73 -10.42 -0.94 -1.82
CA SER A 73 -11.26 -0.35 -2.87
C SER A 73 -10.48 0.69 -3.70
N LEU A 74 -9.61 1.48 -3.08
CA LEU A 74 -8.79 2.50 -3.75
C LEU A 74 -7.66 1.88 -4.59
N SER A 75 -7.04 0.80 -4.13
CA SER A 75 -6.00 0.09 -4.88
C SER A 75 -6.52 -0.51 -6.19
N LYS A 76 -7.81 -0.88 -6.25
CA LYS A 76 -8.48 -1.27 -7.51
C LYS A 76 -8.66 -0.08 -8.47
N ARG A 77 -8.66 1.15 -7.96
CA ARG A 77 -8.91 2.40 -8.72
C ARG A 77 -7.62 3.16 -9.06
N ASN A 78 -6.50 2.48 -9.30
CA ASN A 78 -5.22 3.18 -9.54
C ASN A 78 -4.55 2.93 -10.90
N ARG A 79 -5.20 2.33 -11.92
CA ARG A 79 -4.56 2.20 -13.26
C ARG A 79 -5.49 2.21 -14.49
N SER A 80 -6.68 2.80 -14.42
CA SER A 80 -7.54 2.89 -15.62
C SER A 80 -7.42 4.20 -16.40
N ASN A 81 -6.71 5.22 -15.89
CA ASN A 81 -6.51 6.47 -16.63
C ASN A 81 -5.04 6.62 -17.03
N ILE A 82 -4.64 5.85 -18.04
CA ILE A 82 -3.50 6.24 -18.88
C ILE A 82 -3.97 7.51 -19.62
N GLY A 83 -3.53 8.69 -19.16
CA GLY A 83 -3.67 9.93 -19.92
C GLY A 83 -4.74 10.95 -19.52
N THR A 84 -5.48 10.79 -18.41
CA THR A 84 -6.35 11.86 -17.90
C THR A 84 -6.25 12.00 -16.37
N GLU A 85 -5.61 13.09 -15.96
CA GLU A 85 -5.83 13.80 -14.69
C GLU A 85 -5.64 13.02 -13.37
N GLY A 86 -4.45 12.45 -13.10
CA GLY A 86 -4.10 12.09 -11.71
C GLY A 86 -3.21 10.88 -11.46
N GLY A 87 -2.56 10.32 -12.49
CA GLY A 87 -1.52 9.29 -12.29
C GLY A 87 -0.25 9.88 -11.67
N PRO A 88 0.61 9.03 -11.04
CA PRO A 88 1.93 9.47 -10.58
C PRO A 88 2.67 10.15 -11.75
N PRO A 89 3.23 11.35 -11.53
CA PRO A 89 3.79 12.14 -12.62
C PRO A 89 4.89 11.32 -13.33
N PRO A 90 4.93 11.36 -14.67
CA PRO A 90 5.95 10.66 -15.43
C PRO A 90 7.33 11.14 -14.98
N PHE A 91 8.26 10.19 -14.82
CA PHE A 91 9.64 10.52 -14.49
C PHE A 91 10.25 11.30 -15.67
N VAL A 92 10.46 12.59 -15.49
CA VAL A 92 11.17 13.44 -16.43
C VAL A 92 12.65 13.51 -16.04
N PRO A 93 13.58 13.08 -16.92
CA PRO A 93 15.00 13.26 -16.68
C PRO A 93 15.34 14.73 -16.51
N PHE A 94 16.18 15.06 -15.54
CA PHE A 94 16.65 16.43 -15.36
C PHE A 94 17.40 16.92 -16.60
N GLY A 95 16.99 18.06 -17.16
CA GLY A 95 17.71 18.77 -18.23
C GLY A 95 17.19 18.59 -19.67
N GLN A 96 16.06 17.92 -19.91
CA GLN A 96 15.46 17.90 -21.25
C GLN A 96 14.56 19.12 -21.48
N LYS A 97 14.78 19.84 -22.59
CA LYS A 97 13.88 20.89 -23.08
C LYS A 97 12.63 20.25 -23.69
N CYS A 98 11.43 20.70 -23.27
CA CYS A 98 10.16 20.29 -23.86
C CYS A 98 10.17 20.55 -25.38
N LEU A 99 9.82 19.56 -26.19
CA LEU A 99 9.67 19.71 -27.65
C LEU A 99 8.20 19.81 -28.11
N ASP A 100 7.24 19.80 -27.17
CA ASP A 100 5.82 19.88 -27.48
C ASP A 100 5.13 20.93 -26.60
N SER A 101 4.37 21.84 -27.22
CA SER A 101 3.77 23.02 -26.60
C SER A 101 2.50 22.73 -25.80
N SER A 102 2.07 21.46 -25.73
CA SER A 102 0.86 21.05 -25.03
C SER A 102 1.07 20.60 -23.57
N PHE A 103 2.32 20.57 -23.07
CA PHE A 103 2.61 20.16 -21.69
C PHE A 103 3.49 21.13 -20.88
N CYS A 104 3.80 22.31 -21.40
CA CYS A 104 4.73 23.21 -20.72
C CYS A 104 4.05 24.53 -20.39
N ASP A 105 3.26 24.53 -19.31
CA ASP A 105 3.08 25.72 -18.46
C ASP A 105 4.40 26.00 -17.72
N LEU A 106 5.45 26.27 -18.49
CA LEU A 106 6.62 26.98 -18.01
C LEU A 106 6.29 28.46 -18.24
N VAL A 107 5.93 29.17 -17.18
CA VAL A 107 5.96 30.63 -17.20
C VAL A 107 7.42 31.03 -17.35
N CYS A 108 7.84 31.32 -18.58
CA CYS A 108 9.08 32.04 -18.83
C CYS A 108 8.81 33.52 -18.54
N ASP A 109 9.45 34.03 -17.48
CA ASP A 109 9.49 35.45 -17.18
C ASP A 109 10.09 36.20 -18.38
N PRO A 110 9.38 37.16 -19.03
CA PRO A 110 9.80 37.73 -20.30
C PRO A 110 11.07 38.60 -20.21
N ALA A 111 11.65 38.80 -19.02
CA ALA A 111 12.80 39.66 -18.82
C ALA A 111 14.18 38.97 -18.95
N HIS A 112 14.32 37.65 -18.78
CA HIS A 112 15.63 36.98 -18.80
C HIS A 112 15.58 35.52 -19.32
N PRO A 113 15.97 35.25 -20.59
CA PRO A 113 15.72 33.97 -21.27
C PRO A 113 16.67 32.80 -20.89
N GLY A 114 17.33 32.84 -19.72
CA GLY A 114 18.43 31.92 -19.39
C GLY A 114 18.41 31.26 -18.02
N HIS A 115 17.45 31.55 -17.14
CA HIS A 115 17.45 31.03 -15.77
C HIS A 115 16.06 30.50 -15.38
N CYS A 116 15.91 29.17 -15.36
CA CYS A 116 14.70 28.51 -14.86
C CYS A 116 14.94 28.11 -13.41
N SER A 117 14.35 28.84 -12.47
CA SER A 117 14.32 28.49 -11.05
C SER A 117 13.05 27.72 -10.73
N ILE A 118 13.16 26.64 -9.96
CA ILE A 118 12.03 25.86 -9.46
C ILE A 118 11.26 26.73 -8.46
N ALA A 119 10.09 27.22 -8.85
CA ALA A 119 9.18 27.88 -7.92
C ALA A 119 8.57 26.82 -6.99
N GLN A 120 9.10 26.73 -5.76
CA GLN A 120 8.54 25.90 -4.71
C GLN A 120 7.20 26.51 -4.26
N ARG A 121 6.10 25.91 -4.69
CA ARG A 121 4.74 26.36 -4.34
C ARG A 121 4.54 26.17 -2.83
N HIS A 122 4.56 27.26 -2.07
CA HIS A 122 4.07 27.30 -0.70
C HIS A 122 2.60 26.86 -0.68
N GLN A 123 2.33 25.68 -0.12
CA GLN A 123 0.99 25.17 0.05
C GLN A 123 0.39 25.79 1.31
N LEU A 124 -0.37 26.88 1.13
CA LEU A 124 -1.28 27.36 2.17
C LEU A 124 -2.45 26.37 2.26
N ALA A 125 -2.48 25.63 3.37
CA ALA A 125 -3.65 24.93 3.83
C ALA A 125 -4.78 25.94 4.10
N SER A 126 -5.99 25.65 3.62
CA SER A 126 -7.19 26.28 4.18
C SER A 126 -8.31 25.24 4.29
N VAL A 127 -8.68 25.03 5.55
CA VAL A 127 -9.84 24.30 6.04
C VAL A 127 -11.11 25.07 5.67
N LYS A 128 -12.14 24.36 5.20
CA LYS A 128 -13.54 24.65 5.49
C LYS A 128 -14.30 23.33 5.54
#